data_AF-A0A356AP10-F1
#
_entry.id   AF-A0A356AP10-F1
#
_cell.length_a   1.000
_cell.length_b   1.000
_cell.length_c   1.000
_cell.angle_alpha   90.00
_cell.angle_beta   90.00
_cell.angle_gamma   90.00
#
_symmetry.space_group_name_H-M   'P 1'
#
loop_
_entity.id
_entity.type
_entity.pdbx_description
1 polymer ?
#
loop_
_entity_poly.entity_id
_entity_poly.type
_entity_poly.pdbx_seq_one_letter_code
_entity_poly.pdbx_strand_id
1 'polypeptide(L)'
;DIADVVSMWTGIPVAQLTEEEGARLLRLEDTLHKRLVGQNEAVTAVARAIRRGRVGLKDPKRPVGSFIFLGPTGVGKTELCKALA
;
A
#
# COMPACT_ATOMS: atom_id res chain seq x y z
N ASP A 1 13.25 13.56 16.86
CA ASP A 1 14.37 14.53 16.84
C ASP A 1 15.32 14.48 15.64
N ILE A 2 15.98 13.37 15.28
CA ILE A 2 16.71 13.28 13.97
C ILE A 2 15.76 12.82 12.85
N ALA A 3 14.91 11.85 13.19
CA ALA A 3 13.83 11.33 12.35
C ALA A 3 12.97 12.47 11.75
N ASP A 4 12.35 13.30 12.59
CA ASP A 4 11.40 14.32 12.14
C ASP A 4 12.03 15.36 11.20
N VAL A 5 13.32 15.68 11.40
CA VAL A 5 14.08 16.58 10.54
C VAL A 5 14.28 15.98 9.14
N VAL A 6 14.59 14.68 9.07
CA VAL A 6 14.73 13.97 7.78
C VAL A 6 13.38 13.81 7.08
N SER A 7 12.29 13.59 7.82
CA SER A 7 10.92 13.57 7.25
C SER A 7 10.50 14.91 6.69
N MET A 8 10.81 16.02 7.37
CA MET A 8 10.52 17.36 6.85
C MET A 8 11.23 17.66 5.53
N TRP A 9 12.51 17.27 5.39
CA TRP A 9 13.27 17.53 4.17
C TRP A 9 12.91 16.59 3.01
N THR A 10 12.53 15.35 3.30
CA THR A 10 12.24 14.34 2.27
C THR A 10 10.76 14.23 1.92
N GLY A 11 9.86 14.75 2.77
CA GLY A 11 8.42 14.53 2.67
C GLY A 11 7.98 13.10 2.98
N ILE A 12 8.89 12.25 3.49
CA ILE A 12 8.63 10.84 3.81
C ILE A 12 8.50 10.71 5.34
N PRO A 13 7.29 10.45 5.88
CA PRO A 13 7.08 10.34 7.33
C PRO A 13 7.98 9.29 7.96
N VAL A 14 8.66 9.62 9.06
CA VAL A 14 9.52 8.67 9.81
C VAL A 14 8.72 7.72 10.70
N ALA A 15 7.40 7.66 10.53
CA ALA A 15 6.55 6.66 11.17
C ALA A 15 6.89 5.25 10.63
N GLN A 16 8.00 4.69 11.10
CA GLN A 16 8.18 3.25 11.18
C GLN A 16 7.07 2.75 12.10
N LEU A 17 6.08 2.06 11.53
CA LEU A 17 4.92 1.42 12.16
C LEU A 17 4.54 1.98 13.55
N THR A 18 3.64 2.98 13.59
CA THR A 18 2.85 3.19 14.81
C THR A 18 1.89 2.01 14.99
N GLU A 19 1.48 1.73 16.22
CA GLU A 19 0.53 0.63 16.52
C GLU A 19 -0.78 0.78 15.72
N GLU A 20 -1.21 2.03 15.52
CA GLU A 20 -2.36 2.39 14.69
C GLU A 20 -2.17 2.06 13.20
N GLU A 21 -1.01 2.40 12.63
CA GLU A 21 -0.70 2.07 11.23
C GLU A 21 -0.57 0.56 11.03
N GLY A 22 -0.03 -0.17 12.03
CA GLY A 22 -0.01 -1.63 12.04
C GLY A 22 -1.42 -2.23 11.97
N ALA A 23 -2.35 -1.74 12.80
CA ALA A 23 -3.75 -2.16 12.77
C ALA A 23 -4.43 -1.84 11.43
N ARG A 24 -4.11 -0.69 10.82
CA ARG A 24 -4.62 -0.31 9.50
C ARG A 24 -4.12 -1.24 8.40
N LEU A 25 -2.84 -1.62 8.44
CA LEU A 25 -2.23 -2.53 7.47
C LEU A 25 -2.78 -3.96 7.57
N LEU A 26 -3.17 -4.41 8.77
CA LEU A 26 -3.83 -5.71 8.96
C LEU A 26 -5.22 -5.76 8.32
N ARG A 27 -5.91 -4.61 8.21
CA ARG A 27 -7.26 -4.49 7.65
C ARG A 27 -7.27 -3.93 6.23
N LEU A 28 -6.11 -3.90 5.56
CA LEU A 28 -5.96 -3.22 4.27
C LEU A 28 -6.82 -3.89 3.19
N GLU A 29 -6.80 -5.22 3.10
CA GLU A 29 -7.63 -5.97 2.15
C GLU A 29 -9.12 -5.73 2.37
N ASP A 30 -9.59 -5.81 3.62
CA ASP A 30 -10.99 -5.55 3.97
C ASP A 30 -11.41 -4.13 3.58
N THR A 31 -10.51 -3.17 3.78
CA THR A 31 -10.75 -1.77 3.44
C THR A 31 -10.86 -1.58 1.93
N LEU A 32 -10.02 -2.26 1.14
CA LEU A 32 -10.12 -2.26 -0.32
C LEU A 32 -11.41 -2.94 -0.80
N HIS A 33 -11.81 -4.03 -0.15
CA HIS A 33 -13.03 -4.76 -0.49
C HIS A 33 -14.34 -4.00 -0.19
N LYS A 34 -14.31 -2.94 0.63
CA LYS A 34 -15.46 -2.02 0.76
C LYS A 34 -15.80 -1.29 -0.53
N ARG A 35 -14.83 -1.13 -1.43
CA ARG A 35 -14.98 -0.41 -2.71
C ARG A 35 -14.82 -1.32 -3.92
N LEU A 36 -14.12 -2.45 -3.78
CA LEU A 36 -13.83 -3.38 -4.87
C LEU A 36 -14.37 -4.78 -4.57
N VAL A 37 -15.34 -5.21 -5.36
CA VAL A 37 -15.89 -6.56 -5.28
C VAL A 37 -15.06 -7.52 -6.12
N GLY A 38 -14.60 -8.62 -5.53
CA GLY A 38 -13.75 -9.62 -6.20
C GLY A 38 -12.30 -9.14 -6.39
N GLN A 39 -11.65 -9.57 -7.47
CA GLN A 39 -10.23 -9.27 -7.78
C GLN A 39 -9.26 -9.63 -6.63
N ASN A 40 -9.57 -10.69 -5.88
CA ASN A 40 -8.88 -11.07 -4.65
C ASN A 40 -7.35 -11.19 -4.86
N GLU A 41 -6.91 -11.77 -5.97
CA GLU A 41 -5.48 -11.89 -6.29
C GLU A 41 -4.78 -10.54 -6.38
N ALA A 42 -5.38 -9.57 -7.10
CA ALA A 42 -4.83 -8.23 -7.24
C ALA A 42 -4.78 -7.50 -5.89
N VAL A 43 -5.87 -7.59 -5.11
CA VAL A 43 -5.95 -6.99 -3.77
C VAL A 43 -4.89 -7.57 -2.84
N THR A 44 -4.78 -8.90 -2.76
CA THR A 44 -3.77 -9.58 -1.93
C THR A 44 -2.35 -9.23 -2.36
N ALA A 45 -2.07 -9.20 -3.67
CA ALA A 45 -0.74 -8.86 -4.20
C ALA A 45 -0.30 -7.43 -3.80
N VAL A 46 -1.21 -6.47 -3.94
CA VAL A 46 -0.98 -5.07 -3.56
C VAL A 46 -0.80 -4.94 -2.05
N ALA A 47 -1.71 -5.50 -1.25
CA ALA A 47 -1.65 -5.42 0.21
C ALA A 47 -0.38 -6.06 0.77
N ARG A 48 0.09 -7.17 0.17
CA ARG A 48 1.36 -7.81 0.54
C ARG A 48 2.55 -6.92 0.22
N ALA A 49 2.58 -6.25 -0.94
CA ALA A 49 3.67 -5.35 -1.30
C ALA A 49 3.75 -4.14 -0.36
N ILE A 50 2.61 -3.54 -0.03
CA ILE A 50 2.53 -2.40 0.90
C ILE A 50 3.03 -2.81 2.28
N ARG A 51 2.55 -3.94 2.83
CA ARG A 51 3.03 -4.45 4.13
C ARG A 51 4.54 -4.65 4.14
N ARG A 52 5.12 -5.33 3.14
CA ARG A 52 6.58 -5.50 3.03
C ARG A 52 7.32 -4.17 2.97
N GLY A 53 6.80 -3.20 2.23
CA GLY A 53 7.40 -1.88 2.11
C GLY A 53 7.40 -1.10 3.43
N ARG A 54 6.37 -1.26 4.24
CA ARG A 54 6.22 -0.58 5.54
C ARG A 54 7.07 -1.20 6.64
N VAL A 55 7.24 -2.52 6.66
CA VAL A 55 8.10 -3.21 7.65
C VAL A 55 9.59 -3.22 7.27
N GLY A 56 10.00 -2.45 6.25
CA GLY A 56 11.41 -2.37 5.84
C GLY A 56 11.96 -3.63 5.15
N LEU A 57 11.09 -4.59 4.77
CA LEU A 57 11.47 -5.82 4.08
C LEU A 57 11.54 -5.65 2.55
N LYS A 58 11.66 -4.42 2.04
CA LYS A 58 11.87 -4.12 0.62
C LYS A 58 13.29 -3.62 0.37
N ASP A 59 13.78 -3.83 -0.84
CA ASP A 59 15.01 -3.19 -1.31
C ASP A 59 14.83 -1.65 -1.31
N PRO A 60 15.68 -0.88 -0.59
CA PRO A 60 15.61 0.58 -0.56
C PRO A 60 15.74 1.23 -1.94
N LYS A 61 16.42 0.58 -2.89
CA LYS A 61 16.65 1.08 -4.26
C LYS A 61 15.50 0.79 -5.22
N ARG A 62 14.43 0.14 -4.76
CA ARG A 62 13.28 -0.26 -5.61
C ARG A 62 11.95 0.30 -5.10
N PRO A 63 10.96 0.47 -5.99
CA PRO A 63 9.59 0.81 -5.58
C PRO A 63 9.00 -0.23 -4.61
N VAL A 64 8.00 0.18 -3.83
CA VAL A 64 7.29 -0.72 -2.89
C VAL A 64 6.62 -1.88 -3.64
N GLY A 65 6.07 -1.61 -4.82
CA GLY A 65 5.56 -2.58 -5.76
C GLY A 65 5.34 -1.92 -7.12
N SER A 66 5.43 -2.71 -8.19
CA SER A 66 5.12 -2.30 -9.55
C SER A 66 4.15 -3.31 -10.13
N PHE A 67 3.00 -2.85 -10.60
CA PHE A 67 1.89 -3.69 -11.02
C PHE A 67 1.39 -3.29 -12.40
N ILE A 68 0.99 -4.28 -13.20
CA ILE A 68 0.29 -4.09 -14.47
C ILE A 68 -1.01 -4.88 -14.36
N PHE A 69 -2.15 -4.18 -14.42
CA PHE A 69 -3.47 -4.80 -14.40
C PHE A 69 -4.04 -4.88 -15.81
N LEU A 70 -4.35 -6.09 -16.27
CA LEU A 70 -4.89 -6.38 -17.60
C LEU A 70 -6.34 -6.89 -17.52
N GLY A 71 -7.05 -6.85 -18.65
CA GLY A 71 -8.42 -7.39 -18.77
C GLY A 71 -9.42 -6.40 -19.39
N PRO A 72 -10.72 -6.76 -19.48
CA PRO A 72 -11.74 -5.92 -20.11
C PRO A 72 -12.07 -4.65 -19.31
N THR A 73 -12.74 -3.67 -19.92
CA THR A 73 -13.15 -2.43 -19.26
C THR A 73 -14.21 -2.68 -18.18
N GLY A 74 -14.29 -1.81 -17.17
CA GLY A 74 -15.33 -1.86 -16.13
C GLY A 74 -15.10 -2.87 -14.99
N VAL A 75 -14.03 -3.67 -15.02
CA VAL A 75 -13.76 -4.72 -13.99
C VAL A 75 -13.07 -4.23 -12.71
N GLY A 76 -12.94 -2.91 -12.51
CA GLY A 76 -12.40 -2.33 -11.28
C GLY A 76 -10.87 -2.10 -11.24
N LYS A 77 -10.15 -2.22 -12.37
CA LYS A 77 -8.70 -1.91 -12.43
C LYS A 77 -8.35 -0.50 -11.94
N THR A 78 -9.05 0.51 -12.46
CA THR A 78 -8.85 1.91 -12.06
C THR A 78 -9.37 2.16 -10.64
N GLU A 79 -10.40 1.44 -10.23
CA GLU A 79 -10.98 1.59 -8.90
C GLU A 79 -10.03 1.08 -7.82
N LEU A 80 -9.29 0.00 -8.09
CA LEU A 80 -8.21 -0.46 -7.21
C LEU A 80 -7.15 0.62 -7.00
N CYS A 81 -6.74 1.34 -8.05
CA CYS A 81 -5.80 2.46 -7.91
C CYS A 81 -6.39 3.61 -7.07
N LYS A 82 -7.66 3.96 -7.28
CA LYS A 82 -8.36 5.02 -6.54
C LYS A 82 -8.65 4.67 -5.08
N ALA A 83 -8.73 3.39 -4.74
CA ALA A 83 -8.91 2.93 -3.37
C ALA A 83 -7.61 2.94 -2.55
N LEU A 84 -6.45 3.02 -3.23
CA LEU A 84 -5.13 3.11 -2.61
C LEU A 84 -4.63 4.53 -2.40
N ALA A 85 -5.16 5.49 -3.16
CA ALA A 85 -4.90 6.92 -3.01
C ALA A 85 -5.69 7.50 -1.83
#